data_AF-A0A8T3QM87-F1
#
_entry.id   AF-A0A8T3QM87-F1
#
_cell.length_a   1.000
_cell.length_b   1.000
_cell.length_c   1.000
_cell.angle_alpha   90.00
_cell.angle_beta   90.00
_cell.angle_gamma   90.00
#
_symmetry.space_group_name_H-M   'P 1'
#
loop_
_entity.id
_entity.type
_entity.pdbx_description
1 polymer ?
#
loop_
_entity_poly.entity_id
_entity_poly.type
_entity_poly.pdbx_seq_one_letter_code
_entity_poly.pdbx_strand_id
1 'polypeptide(L)' 'MDLDAELVAAAAGVLGTIKIVDTVHAALSEVVRSRRRAGIVDFRPSLDLDDLDAMRGHRFAEARAPYQSKPE' A
#
# COMPACT_ATOMS: atom_id res chain seq x y z
N MET A 1 18.66 25.76 1.28
CA MET A 1 18.80 24.31 1.47
C MET A 1 19.96 23.88 0.61
N ASP A 2 20.95 23.24 1.22
CA ASP A 2 22.08 22.67 0.48
C ASP A 2 21.72 21.22 0.14
N LEU A 3 21.75 20.88 -1.13
CA LEU A 3 21.40 19.55 -1.64
C LEU A 3 22.66 18.99 -2.30
N ASP A 4 23.04 17.79 -1.87
CA ASP A 4 24.15 17.07 -2.49
C ASP A 4 23.83 16.79 -3.98
N ALA A 5 24.59 17.45 -4.86
CA ALA A 5 24.39 17.38 -6.29
C ALA A 5 24.65 15.99 -6.87
N GLU A 6 25.57 15.22 -6.29
CA GLU A 6 25.87 13.85 -6.72
C GLU A 6 24.71 12.92 -6.37
N LEU A 7 24.14 13.09 -5.17
CA LEU A 7 22.98 12.32 -4.74
C LEU A 7 21.75 12.61 -5.60
N VAL A 8 21.52 13.88 -5.94
CA VAL A 8 20.41 14.28 -6.83
C VAL A 8 20.61 13.74 -8.24
N ALA A 9 21.84 13.75 -8.76
CA ALA A 9 22.15 13.19 -10.08
C ALA A 9 21.93 11.67 -10.13
N ALA A 10 22.36 10.95 -9.09
CA ALA A 10 22.13 9.51 -8.96
C ALA A 10 20.62 9.20 -8.87
N ALA A 11 19.88 9.94 -8.04
CA ALA A 11 18.44 9.79 -7.91
C ALA A 11 17.70 10.12 -9.22
N ALA A 12 18.14 11.15 -9.95
CA ALA A 12 17.58 11.52 -11.25
C ALA A 12 17.76 10.40 -12.29
N GLY A 13 18.92 9.74 -12.30
CA GLY A 13 19.17 8.57 -13.15
C GLY A 13 18.26 7.38 -12.84
N VAL A 14 18.00 7.12 -11.56
CA VAL A 14 17.11 6.03 -11.12
C VAL A 14 15.63 6.33 -11.39
N LEU A 15 15.21 7.56 -11.13
CA LEU A 15 13.82 7.99 -11.21
C LEU A 15 13.42 8.48 -12.62
N GLY A 16 14.38 8.66 -13.53
CA GLY A 16 14.16 9.13 -14.88
C GLY A 16 13.73 10.61 -14.96
N THR A 17 14.08 11.40 -13.95
CA THR A 17 13.69 12.81 -13.84
C THR A 17 14.80 13.75 -14.31
N ILE A 18 14.43 14.88 -14.90
CA ILE A 18 15.40 15.85 -15.46
C ILE A 18 15.57 17.06 -14.52
N LYS A 19 14.50 17.50 -13.87
CA LYS A 19 14.55 18.64 -12.95
C LYS A 19 14.76 18.17 -11.52
N ILE A 20 15.63 18.86 -10.80
CA ILE A 20 15.92 18.59 -9.38
C ILE A 20 14.65 18.54 -8.53
N VAL A 21 13.73 19.49 -8.75
CA VAL A 21 12.45 19.55 -8.02
C VAL A 21 11.62 18.28 -8.25
N ASP A 22 11.58 17.78 -9.48
CA ASP A 22 10.82 16.57 -9.83
C ASP A 22 11.47 15.33 -9.20
N THR A 23 12.81 15.26 -9.24
CA THR A 23 13.58 14.20 -8.58
C THR A 23 13.29 14.15 -7.07
N VAL A 24 13.30 15.31 -6.40
CA VAL A 24 13.04 15.40 -4.96
C VAL A 24 11.60 14.99 -4.65
N HIS A 25 10.62 15.46 -5.42
CA HIS A 25 9.22 15.08 -5.21
C HIS A 25 8.99 13.58 -5.42
N ALA A 26 9.58 13.00 -6.47
CA ALA A 26 9.48 11.57 -6.76
C ALA A 26 10.13 10.73 -5.65
N ALA A 27 11.34 11.10 -5.22
CA ALA A 27 12.06 10.43 -4.15
C ALA A 27 11.29 10.47 -2.82
N LEU A 28 10.78 11.65 -2.43
CA LEU A 28 9.98 11.79 -1.21
C LEU A 28 8.68 10.98 -1.28
N SER A 29 8.01 10.98 -2.43
CA SER A 29 6.79 10.20 -2.64
C SER A 29 7.03 8.71 -2.48
N GLU A 30 8.15 8.21 -3.03
CA GLU A 30 8.53 6.80 -2.89
C GLU A 30 8.89 6.44 -1.45
N VAL A 31 9.64 7.28 -0.75
CA VAL A 31 9.98 7.09 0.67
C VAL A 31 8.72 7.04 1.54
N VAL A 32 7.78 7.98 1.35
CA VAL A 32 6.51 7.99 2.08
C VAL A 32 5.70 6.74 1.79
N ARG A 33 5.61 6.33 0.53
CA ARG A 33 4.91 5.10 0.12
C ARG A 33 5.55 3.85 0.72
N SER A 34 6.88 3.79 0.72
CA SER A 34 7.65 2.68 1.30
C SER A 34 7.45 2.58 2.81
N ARG A 35 7.53 3.70 3.54
CA ARG A 35 7.26 3.76 4.97
C ARG A 35 5.82 3.41 5.31
N ARG A 36 4.86 3.87 4.50
CA ARG A 36 3.44 3.49 4.68
C ARG A 36 3.24 2.00 4.46
N ARG A 37 3.88 1.39 3.45
CA ARG A 37 3.85 -0.06 3.24
C ARG A 37 4.50 -0.81 4.39
N ALA A 38 5.65 -0.36 4.88
CA ALA A 38 6.31 -0.96 6.05
C ALA A 38 5.38 -0.93 7.27
N GLY A 39 4.76 0.21 7.55
CA GLY A 39 3.76 0.32 8.64
C GLY A 39 2.50 -0.53 8.43
N ILE A 40 2.12 -0.85 7.19
CA ILE A 40 1.05 -1.81 6.89
C ILE A 40 1.51 -3.25 7.11
N VAL A 41 2.76 -3.59 6.77
CA VAL A 41 3.32 -4.93 7.01
C VAL A 41 3.58 -5.16 8.50
N ASP A 42 3.96 -4.12 9.24
CA ASP A 42 4.05 -4.11 10.71
C ASP A 42 2.66 -4.11 11.36
N PHE A 43 1.62 -3.69 10.63
CA PHE A 43 0.23 -4.04 10.90
C PHE A 43 0.04 -5.53 10.57
N ARG A 44 0.60 -6.38 11.43
CA ARG A 44 0.02 -7.68 11.73
C ARG A 44 -1.03 -7.43 12.81
N PRO A 45 -2.33 -7.23 12.49
CA PRO A 45 -3.30 -7.82 13.40
C PRO A 45 -2.92 -9.30 13.41
N SER A 46 -2.62 -9.85 14.57
CA SER A 46 -2.61 -11.30 14.76
C SER A 46 -4.04 -11.78 14.52
N LEU A 47 -4.50 -11.74 13.26
CA LEU A 47 -5.75 -12.35 12.84
C LEU A 47 -5.51 -13.83 12.96
N ASP A 48 -6.07 -14.41 14.01
CA ASP A 48 -6.19 -15.85 14.11
C ASP A 48 -7.35 -16.33 13.22
N LEU A 49 -7.52 -17.66 13.15
CA LEU A 49 -8.60 -18.25 12.36
C LEU A 49 -9.98 -17.88 12.93
N ASP A 50 -10.07 -17.61 14.23
CA ASP A 50 -11.30 -17.26 14.91
C ASP A 50 -11.75 -15.83 14.57
N ASP A 51 -10.81 -14.88 14.47
CA ASP A 51 -11.02 -13.51 13.99
C ASP A 51 -11.55 -13.51 12.54
N LEU A 52 -10.98 -14.37 11.68
CA LEU A 52 -11.42 -14.51 10.30
C LEU A 52 -12.84 -15.07 10.19
N ASP A 53 -13.19 -16.05 11.02
CA ASP A 53 -14.54 -16.62 11.06
C ASP A 53 -15.57 -15.64 11.65
N ALA A 54 -15.19 -14.81 12.63
CA ALA A 54 -16.03 -13.74 13.14
C ALA A 54 -16.33 -12.68 12.05
N MET A 55 -15.32 -12.26 11.29
CA MET A 55 -15.51 -11.34 10.15
C MET A 55 -16.36 -11.96 9.04
N ARG A 56 -16.25 -13.28 8.82
CA ARG A 56 -17.08 -14.03 7.87
C ARG A 56 -18.55 -14.06 8.30
N GLY A 57 -18.81 -14.21 9.60
CA GLY A 57 -20.17 -14.18 10.18
C GLY A 57 -20.93 -12.88 9.88
N HIS A 58 -20.25 -11.74 9.93
CA HIS A 58 -20.84 -10.44 9.60
C HIS A 58 -21.12 -10.24 8.10
N ARG A 59 -20.43 -10.97 7.22
CA ARG A 59 -20.58 -10.84 5.75
C ARG A 59 -21.85 -11.51 5.22
N PHE A 60 -22.39 -12.49 5.95
CA PHE A 60 -23.56 -13.27 5.54
C PHE A 60 -24.84 -12.91 6.30
N ALA A 61 -24.76 -12.10 7.36
CA ALA A 61 -25.94 -11.68 8.13
C ALA A 61 -26.84 -10.67 7.38
N GLU A 62 -26.30 -9.88 6.45
CA GLU A 62 -27.08 -8.83 5.74
C GLU A 62 -27.19 -9.00 4.23
N ALA A 63 -26.60 -10.03 3.62
CA ALA A 63 -26.76 -10.27 2.20
C ALA A 63 -26.92 -11.76 1.90
N ARG A 64 -28.18 -12.21 1.83
CA ARG A 64 -28.53 -13.33 0.96
C ARG A 64 -28.08 -12.95 -0.44
N ALA A 65 -27.01 -13.56 -0.94
CA ALA A 65 -26.56 -13.34 -2.31
C ALA A 65 -27.77 -13.54 -3.26
N PRO A 66 -28.06 -12.59 -4.17
CA PRO A 66 -29.30 -12.58 -4.96
C PRO A 66 -29.36 -13.68 -6.03
N TYR A 67 -28.28 -14.44 -6.20
CA TYR A 67 -28.22 -15.54 -7.14
C TYR A 67 -28.36 -16.87 -6.39
N GLN A 68 -29.59 -17.31 -6.25
CA GLN A 68 -29.86 -18.73 -5.99
C GLN A 68 -29.36 -19.50 -7.22
N SER A 69 -28.31 -20.31 -7.07
CA SER A 69 -28.12 -21.45 -7.97
C SER A 69 -29.30 -22.39 -7.73
N LYS A 70 -30.14 -22.57 -8.74
CA LYS A 70 -31.21 -23.58 -8.71
C LYS A 70 -30.57 -24.95 -8.44
N PRO A 71 -31.09 -25.74 -7.48
CA PRO A 71 -30.80 -27.16 -7.47
C PRO A 71 -31.63 -27.84 -8.58
N GLU A 72 -30.97 -28.74 -9.31
CA GLU A 72 -31.61 -29.73 -10.20
C GLU A 72 -32.48 -30.71 -9.41
#